data_AF-A0A382NK79-F1
#
_entry.id   AF-A0A382NK79-F1
#
_cell.length_a   1.000
_cell.length_b   1.000
_cell.length_c   1.000
_cell.angle_alpha   90.00
_cell.angle_beta   90.00
_cell.angle_gamma   90.00
#
_symmetry.space_group_name_H-M   'P 1'
#
loop_
_entity.id
_entity.type
_entity.pdbx_description
1 polymer ?
#
loop_
_entity_poly.entity_id
_entity_poly.type
_entity_poly.pdbx_seq_one_letter_code
_entity_poly.pdbx_strand_id
1 'polypeptide(L)'
;MSKTALKKIIIRGARKHNLKNIDLDIPRDQLTVITGLSGSGKSSLAFDTIYAEGQRRYVESLSSYARQFIGLMEKPEMDTIEGLSPAISIEQRSTARNPRSTVGTVTEIHDYLRLLFAHIGKPHCWKCDRPIQKQSVQQIVDAVKEFKNGTRFYLLAPVITGRKGEHKGV
;
A
#
# COMPACT_ATOMS: atom_id res chain seq x y z
N MET A 1 9.42 36.73 -0.76
CA MET A 1 9.00 36.91 0.64
C MET A 1 9.02 35.55 1.33
N SER A 2 9.98 35.33 2.22
CA SER A 2 10.10 34.08 2.98
C SER A 2 8.86 33.91 3.85
N LYS A 3 7.98 32.97 3.51
CA LYS A 3 6.94 32.50 4.45
C LYS A 3 7.70 31.85 5.60
N THR A 4 7.84 32.57 6.71
CA THR A 4 8.32 31.99 7.97
C THR A 4 7.46 30.76 8.23
N ALA A 5 8.05 29.57 8.12
CA ALA A 5 7.32 28.34 8.39
C ALA A 5 6.72 28.46 9.79
N LEU A 6 5.39 28.33 9.90
CA LEU A 6 4.73 28.35 11.19
C LEU A 6 5.39 27.29 12.05
N LYS A 7 6.00 27.70 13.17
CA LYS A 7 6.72 26.80 14.09
C LYS A 7 5.79 25.93 14.95
N LYS A 8 4.48 26.10 14.78
CA LYS A 8 3.44 25.44 15.57
C LYS A 8 2.28 24.99 14.68
N ILE A 9 1.61 23.92 15.09
CA ILE A 9 0.27 23.57 14.65
C ILE A 9 -0.69 24.29 15.58
N ILE A 10 -1.49 25.19 15.03
CA ILE A 10 -2.40 26.04 15.78
C ILE A 10 -3.81 25.53 15.54
N ILE A 11 -4.52 25.12 16.58
CA ILE A 11 -5.87 24.58 16.53
C ILE A 11 -6.77 25.53 17.30
N ARG A 12 -7.89 25.94 16.70
CA ARG A 12 -8.90 26.77 17.35
C ARG A 12 -10.29 26.16 17.27
N GLY A 13 -10.96 26.14 18.41
CA GLY A 13 -12.35 25.72 18.58
C GLY A 13 -12.61 24.26 18.21
N ALA A 14 -11.72 23.33 18.55
CA ALA A 14 -11.95 21.91 18.25
C ALA A 14 -13.12 21.34 19.07
N ARG A 15 -14.10 20.75 18.36
CA ARG A 15 -15.40 20.30 18.89
C ARG A 15 -15.78 18.87 18.51
N LYS A 16 -14.93 18.14 17.78
CA LYS A 16 -15.23 16.75 17.38
C LYS A 16 -15.47 15.86 18.61
N HIS A 17 -16.58 15.11 18.60
CA HIS A 17 -17.02 14.25 19.71
C HIS A 17 -17.23 15.01 21.04
N ASN A 18 -16.45 14.70 22.08
CA ASN A 18 -16.60 15.29 23.41
C ASN A 18 -15.64 16.45 23.67
N LEU A 19 -14.95 16.95 22.63
CA LEU A 19 -14.08 18.11 22.73
C LEU A 19 -14.93 19.37 23.00
N LYS A 20 -14.57 20.11 24.06
CA LYS A 20 -15.34 21.26 24.54
C LYS A 20 -14.81 22.59 23.97
N ASN A 21 -14.82 22.72 22.65
CA ASN A 21 -14.36 23.92 21.96
C ASN A 21 -12.93 24.34 22.37
N ILE A 22 -11.99 23.42 22.26
CA ILE A 22 -10.63 23.61 22.79
C ILE A 22 -9.71 24.32 21.79
N ASP A 23 -8.84 25.17 22.32
CA ASP A 23 -7.76 25.84 21.61
C ASP A 23 -6.41 25.24 22.03
N LEU A 24 -5.54 24.94 21.07
CA LEU A 24 -4.24 24.34 21.35
C LEU A 24 -3.17 24.82 20.36
N ASP A 25 -1.95 24.99 20.87
CA ASP A 25 -0.76 25.27 20.09
C ASP A 25 0.25 24.13 20.30
N ILE A 26 0.47 23.30 19.27
CA ILE A 26 1.42 22.19 19.32
C ILE A 26 2.72 22.60 18.62
N PRO A 27 3.91 22.47 19.24
CA PRO A 27 5.17 22.76 18.55
C PRO A 27 5.40 21.78 17.41
N ARG A 28 5.82 22.29 16.25
CA ARG A 28 6.22 21.44 15.12
C ARG A 28 7.61 20.86 15.33
N ASP A 29 7.88 19.78 14.60
CA ASP A 29 9.19 19.12 14.55
C ASP A 29 9.66 18.63 15.93
N GLN A 30 8.69 18.28 16.79
CA GLN A 30 8.90 17.74 18.12
C GLN A 30 8.02 16.52 18.35
N LEU A 31 8.50 15.61 19.20
CA LEU A 31 7.69 14.52 19.72
C LEU A 31 6.70 15.07 20.74
N THR A 32 5.44 15.24 20.33
CA THR A 32 4.35 15.66 21.23
C THR A 32 3.56 14.45 21.69
N VAL A 33 3.40 14.31 23.01
CA VAL A 33 2.61 13.23 23.62
C VAL A 33 1.29 13.80 24.16
N ILE A 34 0.16 13.29 23.67
CA ILE A 34 -1.18 13.63 24.19
C ILE A 34 -1.56 12.58 25.24
N THR A 35 -1.73 13.00 26.48
CA THR A 35 -2.03 12.13 27.63
C THR A 35 -3.34 12.52 28.32
N GLY A 36 -3.85 11.66 29.21
CA GLY A 36 -5.12 11.83 29.92
C GLY A 36 -5.89 10.52 30.12
N LEU A 37 -6.92 10.56 30.97
CA LEU A 37 -7.78 9.42 31.30
C LEU A 37 -8.49 8.83 30.07
N SER A 38 -8.90 7.56 30.12
CA SER A 38 -9.71 6.97 29.04
C SER A 38 -10.99 7.80 28.82
N GLY A 39 -11.36 8.03 27.56
CA GLY A 39 -12.51 8.87 27.21
C GLY A 39 -12.29 10.38 27.33
N SER A 40 -11.10 10.87 27.69
CA SER A 40 -10.83 12.32 27.83
C SER A 40 -10.79 13.12 26.52
N GLY A 41 -11.06 12.49 25.37
CA GLY A 41 -11.00 13.13 24.05
C GLY A 41 -9.64 13.10 23.34
N LYS A 42 -8.65 12.33 23.84
CA LYS A 42 -7.32 12.22 23.21
C LYS A 42 -7.39 11.76 21.76
N SER A 43 -8.11 10.67 21.52
CA SER A 43 -8.28 10.10 20.17
C SER A 43 -9.07 11.04 19.28
N SER A 44 -10.07 11.74 19.83
CA SER A 44 -10.85 12.74 19.10
C SER A 44 -10.01 13.93 18.65
N LEU A 45 -9.06 14.36 19.47
CA LEU A 45 -8.10 15.39 19.09
C LEU A 45 -7.07 14.86 18.08
N ALA A 46 -6.41 13.74 18.38
CA ALA A 46 -5.30 13.22 17.58
C ALA A 46 -5.74 12.65 16.22
N PHE A 47 -6.71 11.74 16.22
CA PHE A 47 -7.14 11.00 15.04
C PHE A 47 -8.30 11.70 14.34
N ASP A 48 -9.37 12.01 15.08
CA ASP A 48 -10.61 12.50 14.46
C ASP A 48 -10.56 14.00 14.10
N THR A 49 -9.55 14.74 14.57
CA THR A 49 -9.36 16.17 14.27
C THR A 49 -8.06 16.42 13.51
N ILE A 50 -6.89 16.22 14.15
CA ILE A 50 -5.59 16.58 13.56
C ILE A 50 -5.27 15.69 12.35
N TYR A 51 -5.31 14.37 12.51
CA TYR A 51 -5.04 13.44 11.42
C TYR A 51 -6.09 13.54 10.30
N ALA A 52 -7.38 13.55 10.65
CA ALA A 52 -8.46 13.67 9.68
C ALA A 52 -8.31 14.93 8.79
N GLU A 53 -8.03 16.10 9.38
CA GLU A 53 -7.81 17.31 8.59
C GLU A 53 -6.50 17.23 7.78
N GLY A 54 -5.43 16.68 8.34
CA GLY A 54 -4.15 16.57 7.66
C GLY A 54 -4.23 15.69 6.41
N GLN A 55 -4.96 14.58 6.51
CA GLN A 55 -5.25 13.71 5.38
C GLN A 55 -6.20 14.40 4.38
N ARG A 56 -7.28 15.04 4.86
CA ARG A 56 -8.25 15.76 4.01
C ARG A 56 -7.56 16.83 3.15
N ARG A 57 -6.74 17.69 3.75
CA ARG A 57 -6.00 18.75 3.03
C ARG A 57 -5.01 18.20 2.01
N TYR A 58 -4.35 17.08 2.34
CA TYR A 58 -3.46 16.42 1.39
C TYR A 58 -4.22 15.87 0.19
N VAL A 59 -5.36 15.21 0.41
CA VAL A 59 -6.24 14.73 -0.67
C VAL A 59 -6.79 15.89 -1.51
N GLU A 60 -7.15 17.01 -0.88
CA GLU A 60 -7.55 18.23 -1.58
C GLU A 60 -6.43 18.79 -2.46
N SER A 61 -5.15 18.54 -2.18
CA SER A 61 -4.07 18.96 -3.07
C SER A 61 -3.90 18.08 -4.32
N LEU A 62 -4.56 16.91 -4.38
CA LEU A 62 -4.53 16.01 -5.52
C LEU A 62 -5.42 16.49 -6.67
N SER A 63 -5.26 15.85 -7.85
CA SER A 63 -6.02 16.18 -9.06
C SER A 63 -7.53 16.10 -8.85
N SER A 64 -8.28 16.91 -9.59
CA SER A 64 -9.76 16.93 -9.54
C SER A 64 -10.37 15.54 -9.78
N TYR A 65 -9.71 14.72 -10.61
CA TYR A 65 -10.08 13.32 -10.85
C TYR A 65 -9.83 12.42 -9.63
N ALA A 66 -8.66 12.55 -8.97
CA ALA A 66 -8.35 11.75 -7.78
C ALA A 66 -9.33 12.02 -6.61
N ARG A 67 -9.81 13.26 -6.47
CA ARG A 67 -10.82 13.64 -5.46
C ARG A 67 -12.16 12.94 -5.64
N GLN A 68 -12.49 12.43 -6.84
CA GLN A 68 -13.74 11.69 -7.08
C GLN A 68 -13.72 10.28 -6.46
N PHE A 69 -12.53 9.68 -6.34
CA PHE A 69 -12.37 8.29 -5.85
C PHE A 69 -11.98 8.22 -4.38
N ILE A 70 -11.36 9.28 -3.87
CA ILE A 70 -11.02 9.38 -2.46
C ILE A 70 -12.22 10.03 -1.79
N GLY A 71 -13.04 9.20 -1.14
CA GLY A 71 -14.21 9.68 -0.39
C GLY A 71 -13.80 10.90 0.45
N LEU A 72 -14.51 12.02 0.27
CA LEU A 72 -14.26 13.21 1.05
C LEU A 72 -14.40 12.84 2.52
N MET A 73 -13.28 12.84 3.23
CA MET A 73 -13.31 12.70 4.69
C MET A 73 -14.16 13.84 5.24
N GLU A 74 -15.09 13.50 6.12
CA GLU A 74 -15.92 14.50 6.80
C GLU A 74 -14.99 15.54 7.44
N LYS A 75 -15.24 16.82 7.13
CA LYS A 75 -14.45 17.91 7.72
C LYS A 75 -14.69 17.88 9.24
N PRO A 76 -13.63 17.79 10.06
CA PRO A 76 -13.81 17.75 11.50
C PRO A 76 -14.36 19.08 12.02
N GLU A 77 -15.15 19.01 13.09
CA GLU A 77 -15.74 20.19 13.72
C GLU A 77 -14.67 20.99 14.47
N MET A 78 -14.22 22.09 13.86
CA MET A 78 -13.32 23.07 14.44
C MET A 78 -13.42 24.40 13.69
N ASP A 79 -12.95 25.49 14.29
CA ASP A 79 -12.96 26.80 13.63
C ASP A 79 -11.82 26.92 12.62
N THR A 80 -10.59 26.72 13.09
CA THR A 80 -9.40 26.79 12.23
C THR A 80 -8.32 25.82 12.69
N ILE A 81 -7.50 25.40 11.73
CA ILE A 81 -6.22 24.76 12.02
C ILE A 81 -5.16 25.22 11.02
N GLU A 82 -4.01 25.62 11.52
CA GLU A 82 -2.91 26.16 10.73
C GLU A 82 -1.61 25.42 11.05
N GLY A 83 -0.63 25.50 10.13
CA GLY A 83 0.66 24.85 10.31
C GLY A 83 0.65 23.32 10.23
N LEU A 84 -0.45 22.72 9.77
CA LEU A 84 -0.60 21.28 9.63
C LEU A 84 0.16 20.72 8.41
N SER A 85 0.96 19.67 8.62
CA SER A 85 1.57 18.87 7.55
C SER A 85 0.59 17.81 7.03
N PRO A 86 0.82 17.21 5.84
CA PRO A 86 0.20 15.92 5.50
C PRO A 86 0.39 14.93 6.65
N ALA A 87 -0.69 14.27 7.06
CA ALA A 87 -0.70 13.42 8.25
C ALA A 87 -0.84 11.94 7.88
N ILE A 88 -0.18 11.08 8.64
CA ILE A 88 -0.24 9.62 8.54
C ILE A 88 -0.61 9.10 9.94
N SER A 89 -1.63 8.24 10.03
CA SER A 89 -1.93 7.53 11.28
C SER A 89 -1.24 6.17 11.27
N ILE A 90 -0.64 5.83 12.40
CA ILE A 90 -0.08 4.50 12.66
C ILE A 90 -0.86 3.95 13.86
N GLU A 91 -1.85 3.12 13.57
CA GLU A 91 -2.74 2.53 14.55
C GLU A 91 -2.58 1.00 14.58
N GLN A 92 -2.84 0.39 15.73
CA GLN A 92 -2.92 -1.07 15.85
C GLN A 92 -4.29 -1.58 15.33
N ARG A 93 -4.69 -1.22 14.11
CA ARG A 93 -5.85 -1.85 13.48
C ARG A 93 -5.45 -3.24 13.00
N SER A 94 -6.29 -4.24 13.25
CA SER A 94 -6.05 -5.58 12.74
C SER A 94 -6.03 -5.54 11.21
N THR A 95 -4.87 -5.81 10.63
CA THR A 95 -4.76 -6.02 9.19
C THR A 95 -5.71 -7.14 8.80
N ALA A 96 -6.53 -6.93 7.77
CA ALA A 96 -7.42 -7.95 7.24
C ALA A 96 -6.65 -9.27 7.07
N ARG A 97 -7.16 -10.35 7.68
CA ARG A 97 -6.49 -11.66 7.66
C ARG A 97 -6.59 -12.25 6.25
N ASN A 98 -5.60 -11.98 5.42
CA ASN A 98 -5.41 -12.69 4.16
C ASN A 98 -4.34 -13.77 4.38
N PRO A 99 -4.66 -15.07 4.18
CA PRO A 99 -3.71 -16.15 4.40
C PRO A 99 -2.47 -16.10 3.48
N ARG A 100 -2.51 -15.33 2.39
CA ARG A 100 -1.35 -15.08 1.52
C ARG A 100 -0.53 -13.85 1.91
N SER A 101 -0.98 -13.09 2.91
CA SER A 101 -0.24 -11.95 3.44
C SER A 101 0.76 -12.42 4.49
N THR A 102 2.02 -12.02 4.32
CA THR A 102 3.12 -12.30 5.23
C THR A 102 3.86 -11.01 5.55
N VAL A 103 4.78 -11.04 6.51
CA VAL A 103 5.67 -9.89 6.78
C VAL A 103 6.40 -9.46 5.50
N GLY A 104 6.85 -10.41 4.68
CA GLY A 104 7.55 -10.13 3.44
C GLY A 104 6.69 -9.40 2.40
N THR A 105 5.38 -9.66 2.33
CA THR A 105 4.48 -8.96 1.40
C THR A 105 4.07 -7.59 1.93
N VAL A 106 3.89 -7.43 3.25
CA VAL A 106 3.52 -6.13 3.87
C VAL A 106 4.68 -5.13 3.81
N THR A 107 5.91 -5.61 3.91
CA THR A 107 7.13 -4.79 3.84
C THR A 107 7.69 -4.66 2.44
N GLU A 108 7.03 -5.25 1.43
CA GLU A 108 7.49 -5.33 0.03
C GLU A 108 8.83 -6.07 -0.18
N ILE A 109 9.49 -6.56 0.87
CA ILE A 109 10.74 -7.34 0.79
C ILE A 109 10.58 -8.55 -0.14
N HIS A 110 9.42 -9.21 -0.10
CA HIS A 110 9.14 -10.35 -0.99
C HIS A 110 9.23 -9.97 -2.47
N ASP A 111 8.78 -8.78 -2.86
CA ASP A 111 8.83 -8.33 -4.25
C ASP A 111 10.26 -8.06 -4.70
N TYR A 112 11.10 -7.48 -3.83
CA TYR A 112 12.53 -7.35 -4.08
C TYR A 112 13.22 -8.72 -4.21
N LEU A 113 12.89 -9.66 -3.33
CA LEU A 113 13.44 -11.02 -3.41
C LEU A 113 13.03 -11.71 -4.72
N ARG A 114 11.78 -11.55 -5.18
CA ARG A 114 11.33 -12.09 -6.47
C ARG A 114 12.15 -11.54 -7.62
N LEU A 115 12.40 -10.23 -7.64
CA LEU A 115 13.27 -9.61 -8.65
C LEU A 115 14.70 -10.15 -8.55
N LEU A 116 15.26 -10.24 -7.35
CA LEU A 116 16.60 -10.77 -7.12
C LEU A 116 16.74 -12.21 -7.68
N PHE A 117 15.87 -13.12 -7.26
CA PHE A 117 15.91 -14.52 -7.72
C PHE A 117 15.59 -14.66 -9.21
N ALA A 118 14.74 -13.80 -9.78
CA ALA A 118 14.46 -13.82 -11.22
C ALA A 118 15.69 -13.40 -12.06
N HIS A 119 16.51 -12.47 -11.57
CA HIS A 119 17.66 -11.95 -12.32
C HIS A 119 18.93 -12.78 -12.12
N ILE A 120 19.22 -13.24 -10.90
CA ILE A 120 20.49 -13.92 -10.58
C ILE A 120 20.33 -15.36 -10.10
N GLY A 121 19.09 -15.82 -9.88
CA GLY A 121 18.82 -17.19 -9.45
C GLY A 121 19.22 -18.19 -10.51
N LYS A 122 20.00 -19.21 -10.12
CA LYS A 122 20.34 -20.35 -10.97
C LYS A 122 19.29 -21.45 -10.75
N PRO A 123 18.38 -21.72 -11.70
CA PRO A 123 17.34 -22.71 -11.51
C PRO A 123 17.91 -24.14 -11.58
N HIS A 124 17.46 -25.00 -10.67
CA HIS A 124 17.84 -26.41 -10.62
C HIS A 124 16.60 -27.30 -10.64
N CYS A 125 16.73 -28.51 -11.19
CA CYS A 125 15.65 -29.50 -11.21
C CYS A 125 15.41 -30.06 -9.81
N TRP A 126 14.19 -29.95 -9.28
CA TRP A 126 13.84 -30.42 -7.93
C TRP A 126 14.04 -31.93 -7.68
N LYS A 127 14.09 -32.75 -8.75
CA LYS A 127 14.24 -34.22 -8.65
C LYS A 127 15.69 -34.69 -8.75
N CYS A 128 16.51 -34.03 -9.57
CA CYS A 128 17.86 -34.49 -9.89
C CYS A 128 18.96 -33.44 -9.68
N ASP A 129 18.60 -32.26 -9.18
CA ASP A 129 19.48 -31.12 -8.87
C ASP A 129 20.34 -30.61 -10.02
N ARG A 130 20.09 -31.05 -11.26
CA ARG A 130 20.80 -30.54 -12.42
C ARG A 130 20.37 -29.11 -12.76
N PRO A 131 21.30 -28.21 -13.15
CA PRO A 131 20.96 -26.87 -13.63
C PRO A 131 20.01 -26.93 -14.83
N ILE A 132 18.93 -26.13 -14.79
CA ILE A 132 17.97 -26.06 -15.90
C ILE A 132 18.59 -25.25 -17.05
N GLN A 133 18.48 -25.80 -18.26
CA GLN A 133 18.99 -25.18 -19.49
C GLN A 133 17.86 -25.03 -20.52
N LYS A 134 18.10 -24.21 -21.55
CA LYS A 134 17.18 -24.06 -22.68
C LYS A 134 17.10 -25.38 -23.45
N GLN A 135 15.90 -25.81 -23.78
CA GLN A 135 15.66 -26.97 -24.64
C GLN A 135 15.47 -26.53 -26.10
N SER A 136 15.98 -27.33 -27.03
CA SER A 136 15.69 -27.15 -28.46
C SER A 136 14.32 -27.72 -28.81
N VAL A 137 13.75 -27.27 -29.93
CA VAL A 137 12.48 -27.81 -30.46
C VAL A 137 12.59 -29.32 -30.67
N GLN A 138 13.71 -29.79 -31.21
CA GLN A 138 13.95 -31.21 -31.44
C GLN A 138 13.95 -32.02 -30.13
N GLN A 139 14.62 -31.52 -29.08
CA GLN A 139 14.61 -32.16 -27.76
C GLN A 139 13.21 -32.26 -27.17
N ILE A 140 12.35 -31.27 -27.40
CA ILE A 140 10.94 -31.32 -26.97
C ILE A 140 10.16 -32.38 -27.77
N VAL A 141 10.35 -32.43 -29.10
CA VAL A 141 9.72 -33.44 -29.97
C VAL A 141 10.15 -34.86 -29.58
N ASP A 142 11.44 -35.06 -29.32
CA ASP A 142 11.98 -36.36 -28.92
C ASP A 142 11.41 -36.80 -27.56
N ALA A 143 11.29 -35.89 -26.60
CA ALA A 143 10.65 -36.17 -25.31
C ALA A 143 9.17 -36.58 -25.45
N VAL A 144 8.43 -36.02 -26.41
CA VAL A 144 7.05 -36.43 -26.69
C VAL A 144 6.99 -37.81 -27.33
N LYS A 145 7.97 -38.18 -28.17
CA LYS A 145 8.04 -39.51 -28.79
C LYS A 145 8.32 -40.63 -27.79
N GLU A 146 8.90 -40.32 -26.63
CA GLU A 146 9.11 -41.28 -25.54
C GLU A 146 7.81 -41.71 -24.84
N PHE A 147 6.67 -41.05 -25.12
CA PHE A 147 5.39 -41.46 -24.56
C PHE A 147 4.95 -42.83 -25.10
N LYS A 148 4.26 -43.61 -24.27
CA LYS A 148 3.79 -44.95 -24.64
C LYS A 148 2.82 -44.87 -25.82
N ASN A 149 2.90 -45.83 -26.75
CA ASN A 149 1.96 -45.95 -27.85
C ASN A 149 0.51 -46.04 -27.32
N GLY A 150 -0.39 -45.25 -27.92
CA GLY A 150 -1.77 -45.12 -27.47
C GLY A 150 -2.02 -44.04 -26.41
N THR A 151 -0.99 -43.32 -25.94
CA THR A 151 -1.18 -42.17 -25.03
C THR A 151 -1.98 -41.08 -25.75
N ARG A 152 -3.12 -40.68 -25.17
CA ARG A 152 -3.96 -39.58 -25.68
C ARG A 152 -3.68 -38.32 -24.88
N PHE A 153 -3.44 -37.21 -25.56
CA PHE A 153 -3.23 -35.90 -24.93
C PHE A 153 -3.76 -34.78 -25.82
N TYR A 154 -4.01 -33.61 -25.23
CA TYR A 154 -4.36 -32.40 -25.98
C TYR A 154 -3.08 -31.62 -26.30
N LEU A 155 -2.87 -31.29 -27.57
CA LEU A 155 -1.83 -30.36 -27.99
C LEU A 155 -2.39 -28.94 -27.94
N LEU A 156 -1.91 -28.14 -27.00
CA LEU A 156 -2.34 -26.75 -26.81
C LEU A 156 -1.18 -25.80 -27.10
N ALA A 157 -1.48 -24.65 -27.67
CA ALA A 157 -0.55 -23.55 -27.86
C ALA A 157 -1.07 -22.31 -27.10
N PRO A 158 -0.66 -22.09 -25.83
CA PRO A 158 -1.09 -20.92 -25.08
C PRO A 158 -0.36 -19.67 -25.60
N VAL A 159 -0.85 -19.11 -26.71
CA VAL A 159 -0.20 -18.00 -27.42
C VAL A 159 -0.12 -16.74 -26.57
N ILE A 160 -1.07 -16.55 -25.64
CA ILE A 160 -1.09 -15.43 -24.69
C ILE A 160 -1.06 -15.97 -23.26
N THR A 161 -0.04 -15.59 -22.49
CA THR A 161 0.07 -15.93 -21.07
C THR A 161 0.45 -14.68 -20.26
N GLY A 162 -0.38 -14.33 -19.28
CA GLY A 162 -0.06 -13.28 -18.30
C GLY A 162 0.12 -11.86 -18.87
N ARG A 163 -0.33 -11.58 -20.10
CA ARG A 163 -0.23 -10.25 -20.73
C ARG A 163 -1.61 -9.61 -20.82
N LYS A 164 -1.68 -8.31 -20.54
CA LYS A 164 -2.87 -7.47 -20.76
C LYS A 164 -2.79 -6.82 -22.14
N GLY A 165 -3.90 -6.74 -22.87
CA GLY A 165 -3.97 -6.04 -24.16
C GLY A 165 -5.09 -6.52 -25.08
N GLU A 166 -5.30 -5.81 -26.18
CA GLU A 166 -6.13 -6.29 -27.30
C GLU A 166 -5.25 -7.15 -28.22
N HIS A 167 -5.69 -8.38 -28.49
CA HIS A 167 -4.94 -9.36 -29.27
C HIS A 167 -5.66 -9.70 -30.57
N LYS A 168 -5.83 -8.70 -31.45
CA LYS A 168 -6.37 -8.92 -32.79
C LYS A 168 -5.39 -9.76 -33.62
N GLY A 169 -5.83 -10.92 -34.09
CA GLY A 169 -5.04 -11.80 -34.97
C GLY A 169 -4.16 -12.83 -34.26
N VAL A 170 -4.36 -13.04 -32.96
CA VAL A 170 -3.83 -14.17 -32.18
C VAL A 170 -4.98 -15.12 -31.84
#